data_AF-A0A1H0Q4B3-F1
#
_entry.id   AF-A0A1H0Q4B3-F1
#
_cell.length_a   1.000
_cell.length_b   1.000
_cell.length_c   1.000
_cell.angle_alpha   90.00
_cell.angle_beta   90.00
_cell.angle_gamma   90.00
#
_symmetry.space_group_name_H-M   'P 1'
#
loop_
_entity.id
_entity.type
_entity.pdbx_description
1 polymer ?
#
loop_
_entity_poly.entity_id
_entity_poly.type
_entity_poly.pdbx_seq_one_letter_code
_entity_poly.pdbx_strand_id
1 'polypeptide(L)'
;MFAIEPCTDNCRKLVNNPYHLLIGVSPFNSRFSDTYIAKLVRWASTITSNFDVLLAGEEASLLLQATGTPAGRARRKAREAISRNRRSAQRALRIHSPWSGARIHTFSDFMNFDSYQHSRRWIEHVFENDASFRKACTDMSRQAVHGRLASLGNETTEVTNEQARKAVPYVLAELPFFLDTPSILGVSESVLLYHRPWPLGERIFSGEFPVSISQKQGYAVISESVSEQNVYM
;
A
#
# COMPACT_ATOMS: atom_id res chain seq x y z
N MET A 1 1.28 13.00 16.00
CA MET A 1 2.62 12.72 15.43
C MET A 1 2.64 11.25 15.01
N PHE A 2 3.53 10.82 14.12
CA PHE A 2 3.64 9.42 13.73
C PHE A 2 5.03 8.89 14.11
N ALA A 3 5.07 7.67 14.63
CA ALA A 3 6.30 6.90 14.75
C ALA A 3 6.53 6.14 13.43
N ILE A 4 7.79 5.95 13.06
CA ILE A 4 8.21 5.21 11.87
C ILE A 4 9.12 4.04 12.27
N GLU A 5 8.76 2.85 11.82
CA GLU A 5 9.47 1.61 12.10
C GLU A 5 9.95 1.00 10.77
N PRO A 6 11.25 1.14 10.43
CA PRO A 6 11.80 0.57 9.21
C PRO A 6 11.88 -0.96 9.30
N CYS A 7 11.52 -1.66 8.21
CA CYS A 7 11.48 -3.13 8.19
C CYS A 7 12.88 -3.80 8.23
N THR A 8 13.91 -3.14 7.71
CA THR A 8 15.31 -3.63 7.69
C THR A 8 16.29 -2.49 7.98
N ASP A 9 17.56 -2.82 8.17
CA ASP A 9 18.62 -1.81 8.30
C ASP A 9 18.81 -0.97 7.04
N ASN A 10 18.58 -1.53 5.84
CA ASN A 10 18.56 -0.74 4.62
C ASN A 10 17.39 0.25 4.62
N CYS A 11 16.19 -0.20 4.98
CA CYS A 11 15.03 0.69 5.14
C CYS A 11 15.31 1.80 6.15
N ARG A 12 16.03 1.51 7.25
CA ARG A 12 16.41 2.51 8.25
C ARG A 12 17.31 3.60 7.68
N LYS A 13 18.28 3.24 6.84
CA LYS A 13 19.12 4.22 6.13
C LYS A 13 18.28 5.13 5.24
N LEU A 14 17.37 4.56 4.46
CA LEU A 14 16.46 5.31 3.58
C LEU A 14 15.48 6.20 4.36
N VAL A 15 15.02 5.77 5.53
CA VAL A 15 14.13 6.54 6.40
C VAL A 15 14.83 7.71 7.09
N ASN A 16 16.11 7.54 7.48
CA ASN A 16 16.86 8.58 8.20
C ASN A 16 17.16 9.80 7.33
N ASN A 17 17.24 9.64 6.01
CA ASN A 17 17.41 10.73 5.05
C ASN A 17 16.54 10.47 3.80
N PRO A 18 15.22 10.66 3.89
CA PRO A 18 14.31 10.20 2.87
C PRO A 18 14.33 11.11 1.65
N TYR A 19 14.83 10.57 0.53
CA TYR A 19 14.76 11.24 -0.76
C TYR A 19 13.31 11.38 -1.26
N HIS A 20 12.53 10.31 -1.17
CA HIS A 20 11.11 10.29 -1.53
C HIS A 20 10.32 9.39 -0.59
N LEU A 21 9.08 9.77 -0.28
CA LEU A 21 8.13 8.93 0.46
C LEU A 21 6.92 8.58 -0.41
N LEU A 22 6.51 7.31 -0.43
CA LEU A 22 5.27 6.88 -1.05
C LEU A 22 4.26 6.51 0.04
N ILE A 23 3.13 7.23 0.12
CA ILE A 23 2.10 6.97 1.13
C ILE A 23 1.05 6.02 0.55
N GLY A 24 0.99 4.79 1.05
CA GLY A 24 -0.02 3.82 0.64
C GLY A 24 -1.38 4.08 1.30
N VAL A 25 -2.44 4.23 0.51
CA VAL A 25 -3.82 4.43 0.98
C VAL A 25 -4.74 3.35 0.41
N SER A 26 -5.06 2.37 1.25
CA SER A 26 -5.89 1.23 0.86
C SER A 26 -7.38 1.58 0.80
N PRO A 27 -8.14 1.04 -0.17
CA PRO A 27 -9.58 1.18 -0.22
C PRO A 27 -10.25 0.29 0.83
N PHE A 28 -11.46 0.67 1.26
CA PHE A 28 -12.30 -0.10 2.19
C PHE A 28 -11.71 -0.37 3.59
N ASN A 29 -10.57 0.21 3.92
CA ASN A 29 -10.00 0.16 5.25
C ASN A 29 -10.46 1.39 6.05
N SER A 30 -11.16 1.15 7.16
CA SER A 30 -11.73 2.19 8.03
C SER A 30 -10.68 3.15 8.60
N ARG A 31 -9.41 2.74 8.66
CA ARG A 31 -8.28 3.60 9.07
C ARG A 31 -8.15 4.83 8.18
N PHE A 32 -8.34 4.69 6.86
CA PHE A 32 -8.19 5.77 5.87
C PHE A 32 -9.44 6.67 5.79
N SER A 33 -9.77 7.28 6.94
CA SER A 33 -10.68 8.41 7.03
C SER A 33 -10.05 9.68 6.48
N ASP A 34 -10.86 10.71 6.20
CA ASP A 34 -10.35 11.98 5.69
C ASP A 34 -9.41 12.66 6.69
N THR A 35 -9.73 12.56 7.98
CA THR A 35 -8.87 13.04 9.07
C THR A 35 -7.53 12.31 9.10
N TYR A 36 -7.53 10.98 8.94
CA TYR A 36 -6.28 10.21 8.97
C TYR A 36 -5.39 10.51 7.75
N ILE A 37 -5.97 10.58 6.55
CA ILE A 37 -5.24 10.97 5.33
C ILE A 37 -4.66 12.39 5.49
N ALA A 38 -5.43 13.34 6.03
CA ALA A 38 -4.95 14.69 6.28
C ALA A 38 -3.76 14.73 7.27
N LYS A 39 -3.85 13.96 8.36
CA LYS A 39 -2.75 13.82 9.33
C LYS A 39 -1.49 13.21 8.68
N LEU A 40 -1.65 12.17 7.86
CA LEU A 40 -0.55 11.52 7.15
C LEU A 40 0.18 12.48 6.21
N VAL A 41 -0.58 13.18 5.37
CA VAL A 41 -0.02 14.15 4.43
C VAL A 41 0.67 15.30 5.16
N ARG A 42 0.05 15.83 6.22
CA ARG A 42 0.67 16.87 7.05
C ARG A 42 1.97 16.39 7.69
N TRP A 43 2.02 15.16 8.17
CA TRP A 43 3.22 14.62 8.79
C TRP A 43 4.32 14.36 7.76
N ALA A 44 3.99 13.74 6.62
CA ALA A 44 4.95 13.52 5.54
C ALA A 44 5.56 14.82 5.02
N SER A 45 4.75 15.90 4.92
CA SER A 45 5.25 17.21 4.48
C SER A 45 6.21 17.88 5.48
N THR A 46 6.24 17.44 6.74
CA THR A 46 7.28 17.88 7.70
C THR A 46 8.60 17.12 7.58
N ILE A 47 8.61 15.99 6.86
CA ILE A 47 9.79 15.15 6.68
C ILE A 47 10.52 15.48 5.38
N THR A 48 9.77 15.57 4.28
CA THR A 48 10.33 15.89 2.96
C THR A 48 9.27 16.58 2.08
N SER A 49 9.73 17.39 1.13
CA SER A 49 8.88 17.98 0.10
C SER A 49 8.61 17.03 -1.08
N ASN A 50 9.35 15.92 -1.15
CA ASN A 50 9.26 14.95 -2.23
C ASN A 50 8.52 13.70 -1.75
N PHE A 51 7.22 13.66 -1.95
CA PHE A 51 6.40 12.50 -1.60
C PHE A 51 5.17 12.42 -2.50
N ASP A 52 4.70 11.20 -2.72
CA ASP A 52 3.50 10.91 -3.50
C ASP A 52 2.54 10.05 -2.70
N VAL A 53 1.28 9.99 -3.16
CA VAL A 53 0.24 9.13 -2.59
C VAL A 53 -0.10 8.02 -3.58
N LEU A 54 0.01 6.77 -3.15
CA LEU A 54 -0.43 5.60 -3.91
C LEU A 54 -1.80 5.13 -3.43
N LEU A 55 -2.76 5.12 -4.35
CA LEU A 55 -4.08 4.55 -4.18
C LEU A 55 -4.15 3.18 -4.86
N ALA A 56 -5.14 2.39 -4.47
CA ALA A 56 -5.46 1.19 -5.23
C ALA A 56 -5.98 1.50 -6.65
N GLY A 57 -5.68 0.58 -7.56
CA GLY A 57 -6.22 0.51 -8.91
C GLY A 57 -7.49 -0.36 -9.04
N GLU A 58 -7.81 -0.74 -10.27
CA GLU A 58 -9.07 -1.42 -10.63
C GLU A 58 -9.26 -2.80 -9.96
N GLU A 59 -8.14 -3.50 -9.71
CA GLU A 59 -8.09 -4.79 -9.05
C GLU A 59 -8.67 -4.75 -7.63
N ALA A 60 -8.81 -3.56 -7.01
CA ALA A 60 -9.50 -3.42 -5.71
C ALA A 60 -10.94 -3.96 -5.73
N SER A 61 -11.58 -4.00 -6.89
CA SER A 61 -12.90 -4.62 -7.03
C SER A 61 -12.91 -6.11 -6.67
N LEU A 62 -11.78 -6.81 -6.81
CA LEU A 62 -11.66 -8.23 -6.45
C LEU A 62 -11.79 -8.48 -4.95
N LEU A 63 -11.37 -7.52 -4.11
CA LEU A 63 -11.61 -7.58 -2.66
C LEU A 63 -13.11 -7.63 -2.35
N LEU A 64 -13.92 -6.85 -3.08
CA LEU A 64 -15.38 -6.86 -2.92
C LEU A 64 -16.02 -8.13 -3.48
N GLN A 65 -15.50 -8.65 -4.59
CA GLN A 65 -15.99 -9.90 -5.18
C GLN A 65 -15.64 -11.13 -4.36
N ALA A 66 -14.50 -11.11 -3.65
CA ALA A 66 -14.12 -12.13 -2.68
C ALA A 66 -15.09 -12.17 -1.49
N THR A 67 -15.62 -11.02 -1.08
CA THR A 67 -16.64 -10.94 -0.01
C THR A 67 -18.08 -10.95 -0.54
N GLY A 68 -18.33 -11.54 -1.71
CA GLY A 68 -19.69 -11.79 -2.22
C GLY A 68 -20.37 -10.65 -2.99
N THR A 69 -19.69 -9.54 -3.29
CA THR A 69 -20.28 -8.47 -4.10
C THR A 69 -20.26 -8.84 -5.59
N PRO A 70 -21.39 -8.78 -6.33
CA PRO A 70 -21.41 -9.05 -7.77
C PRO A 70 -20.47 -8.13 -8.56
N ALA A 71 -19.83 -8.65 -9.61
CA ALA A 71 -18.73 -7.98 -10.33
C ALA A 71 -19.05 -6.54 -10.79
N GLY A 72 -20.22 -6.31 -11.39
CA GLY A 72 -20.63 -4.96 -11.82
C GLY A 72 -20.73 -3.97 -10.65
N ARG A 73 -21.35 -4.39 -9.54
CA ARG A 73 -21.47 -3.59 -8.31
C ARG A 73 -20.11 -3.41 -7.62
N ALA A 74 -19.25 -4.43 -7.66
CA ALA A 74 -17.91 -4.38 -7.11
C ALA A 74 -17.04 -3.33 -7.81
N ARG A 75 -17.03 -3.31 -9.15
CA ARG A 75 -16.32 -2.28 -9.94
C ARG A 75 -16.80 -0.88 -9.61
N ARG A 76 -18.11 -0.66 -9.56
CA ARG A 76 -18.69 0.66 -9.19
C ARG A 76 -18.23 1.09 -7.79
N LYS A 77 -18.39 0.23 -6.79
CA LYS A 77 -17.99 0.54 -5.40
C LYS A 77 -16.48 0.77 -5.25
N ALA A 78 -15.64 0.03 -5.98
CA ALA A 78 -14.20 0.26 -6.01
C ALA A 78 -13.86 1.65 -6.55
N ARG A 79 -14.44 2.04 -7.70
CA ARG A 79 -14.26 3.37 -8.27
C ARG A 79 -14.70 4.47 -7.30
N GLU A 80 -15.84 4.30 -6.62
CA GLU A 80 -16.32 5.24 -5.61
C GLU A 80 -15.35 5.40 -4.44
N ALA A 81 -14.85 4.28 -3.90
CA ALA A 81 -13.90 4.27 -2.79
C ALA A 81 -12.55 4.91 -3.18
N ILE A 82 -12.00 4.56 -4.35
CA ILE A 82 -10.77 5.15 -4.87
C ILE A 82 -10.95 6.65 -5.11
N SER A 83 -12.07 7.07 -5.69
CA SER A 83 -12.38 8.48 -5.92
C SER A 83 -12.51 9.26 -4.61
N ARG A 84 -13.09 8.65 -3.56
CA ARG A 84 -13.15 9.25 -2.22
C ARG A 84 -11.74 9.44 -1.66
N ASN A 85 -10.91 8.41 -1.67
CA ASN A 85 -9.52 8.49 -1.21
C ASN A 85 -8.73 9.55 -1.99
N ARG A 86 -8.91 9.63 -3.32
CA ARG A 86 -8.30 10.65 -4.18
C ARG A 86 -8.72 12.06 -3.78
N ARG A 87 -10.02 12.34 -3.63
CA ARG A 87 -10.52 13.65 -3.19
C ARG A 87 -9.99 14.03 -1.81
N SER A 88 -9.90 13.06 -0.91
CA SER A 88 -9.39 13.22 0.43
C SER A 88 -7.90 13.61 0.42
N ALA A 89 -7.07 12.86 -0.32
CA ALA A 89 -5.66 13.14 -0.51
C ALA A 89 -5.44 14.50 -1.21
N GLN A 90 -6.20 14.82 -2.26
CA GLN A 90 -6.14 16.13 -2.94
C GLN A 90 -6.43 17.29 -2.01
N ARG A 91 -7.46 17.16 -1.15
CA ARG A 91 -7.78 18.16 -0.14
C ARG A 91 -6.65 18.31 0.86
N ALA A 92 -6.11 17.20 1.36
CA ALA A 92 -5.01 17.19 2.31
C ALA A 92 -3.74 17.85 1.74
N LEU A 93 -3.35 17.50 0.50
CA LEU A 93 -2.20 18.10 -0.19
C LEU A 93 -2.37 19.60 -0.36
N ARG A 94 -3.55 20.06 -0.81
CA ARG A 94 -3.82 21.50 -0.97
C ARG A 94 -3.69 22.29 0.33
N ILE A 95 -4.06 21.70 1.47
CA ILE A 95 -4.03 22.39 2.78
C ILE A 95 -2.64 22.31 3.42
N HIS A 96 -1.99 21.16 3.38
CA HIS A 96 -0.80 20.89 4.18
C HIS A 96 0.50 20.81 3.38
N SER A 97 0.41 20.81 2.04
CA SER A 97 1.55 20.81 1.14
C SER A 97 1.26 21.53 -0.19
N PRO A 98 0.72 22.77 -0.17
CA PRO A 98 0.25 23.48 -1.37
C PRO A 98 1.34 23.75 -2.42
N TRP A 99 2.59 23.78 -2.00
CA TRP A 99 3.75 24.05 -2.87
C TRP A 99 4.53 22.79 -3.24
N SER A 100 4.07 21.61 -2.81
CA SER A 100 4.72 20.35 -3.21
C SER A 100 4.39 20.00 -4.65
N GLY A 101 5.33 19.31 -5.30
CA GLY A 101 5.10 18.64 -6.57
C GLY A 101 4.36 17.30 -6.42
N ALA A 102 3.81 17.01 -5.24
CA ALA A 102 3.23 15.72 -4.87
C ALA A 102 2.08 15.32 -5.80
N ARG A 103 2.12 14.06 -6.22
CA ARG A 103 1.17 13.44 -7.13
C ARG A 103 0.37 12.36 -6.43
N ILE A 104 -0.81 12.08 -6.97
CA ILE A 104 -1.67 11.00 -6.50
C ILE A 104 -1.83 10.01 -7.63
N HIS A 105 -1.32 8.80 -7.39
CA HIS A 105 -1.27 7.70 -8.32
C HIS A 105 -2.27 6.62 -7.94
N THR A 106 -2.75 5.88 -8.93
CA THR A 106 -3.18 4.49 -8.72
C THR A 106 -2.16 3.56 -9.35
N PHE A 107 -2.03 2.32 -8.88
CA PHE A 107 -1.18 1.36 -9.58
C PHE A 107 -1.66 1.06 -11.01
N SER A 108 -2.95 1.28 -11.32
CA SER A 108 -3.47 1.16 -12.69
C SER A 108 -3.03 2.30 -13.61
N ASP A 109 -2.51 3.41 -13.09
CA ASP A 109 -2.01 4.53 -13.91
C ASP A 109 -0.74 4.12 -14.71
N PHE A 110 -0.08 3.03 -14.30
CA PHE A 110 1.22 2.58 -14.82
C PHE A 110 1.11 1.33 -15.71
N MET A 111 -0.11 0.92 -16.08
CA MET A 111 -0.32 -0.29 -16.89
C MET A 111 0.42 -0.29 -18.22
N ASN A 112 0.77 0.90 -18.75
CA ASN A 112 1.51 1.07 -20.01
C ASN A 112 3.00 1.43 -19.81
N PHE A 113 3.50 1.41 -18.57
CA PHE A 113 4.90 1.76 -18.27
C PHE A 113 5.74 0.48 -18.27
N ASP A 114 6.85 0.49 -19.01
CA ASP A 114 7.70 -0.69 -19.18
C ASP A 114 8.25 -1.22 -17.85
N SER A 115 8.69 -0.34 -16.95
CA SER A 115 9.20 -0.73 -15.63
C SER A 115 8.15 -1.45 -14.79
N TYR A 116 6.92 -0.94 -14.78
CA TYR A 116 5.78 -1.58 -14.10
C TYR A 116 5.41 -2.91 -14.75
N GLN A 117 5.27 -2.96 -16.09
CA GLN A 117 4.92 -4.19 -16.80
C GLN A 117 5.97 -5.28 -16.63
N HIS A 118 7.25 -4.94 -16.71
CA HIS A 118 8.35 -5.89 -16.52
C HIS A 118 8.33 -6.47 -15.12
N SER A 119 8.23 -5.61 -14.09
CA SER A 119 8.13 -6.05 -12.70
C SER A 119 6.89 -6.93 -12.48
N ARG A 120 5.72 -6.51 -12.96
CA ARG A 120 4.46 -7.26 -12.84
C ARG A 120 4.53 -8.64 -13.50
N ARG A 121 5.03 -8.73 -14.74
CA ARG A 121 5.22 -10.02 -15.44
C ARG A 121 6.18 -10.94 -14.70
N TRP A 122 7.27 -10.40 -14.16
CA TRP A 122 8.21 -11.20 -13.37
C TRP A 122 7.57 -11.73 -12.07
N ILE A 123 6.84 -10.89 -11.34
CA ILE A 123 6.11 -11.28 -10.13
C ILE A 123 5.07 -12.37 -10.46
N GLU A 124 4.29 -12.18 -11.54
CA GLU A 124 3.29 -13.15 -12.00
C GLU A 124 3.95 -14.49 -12.38
N HIS A 125 5.08 -14.45 -13.09
CA HIS A 125 5.86 -15.65 -13.42
C HIS A 125 6.35 -16.39 -12.17
N VAL A 126 6.92 -15.69 -11.19
CA VAL A 126 7.36 -16.31 -9.92
C VAL A 126 6.16 -16.86 -9.14
N PHE A 127 5.02 -16.16 -9.15
CA PHE A 127 3.78 -16.64 -8.51
C PHE A 127 3.27 -17.96 -9.13
N GLU A 128 3.40 -18.13 -10.44
CA GLU A 128 3.01 -19.37 -11.12
C GLU A 128 3.97 -20.52 -10.82
N ASN A 129 5.27 -20.25 -10.73
CA ASN A 129 6.31 -21.28 -10.70
C ASN A 129 6.85 -21.60 -9.29
N ASP A 130 6.69 -20.70 -8.31
CA ASP A 130 7.14 -20.90 -6.93
C ASP A 130 5.96 -21.07 -5.97
N ALA A 131 5.82 -22.28 -5.41
CA ALA A 131 4.71 -22.59 -4.50
C ALA A 131 4.78 -21.83 -3.16
N SER A 132 5.99 -21.53 -2.68
CA SER A 132 6.20 -20.80 -1.42
C SER A 132 5.80 -19.33 -1.59
N PHE A 133 6.21 -18.71 -2.70
CA PHE A 133 5.84 -17.34 -3.05
C PHE A 133 4.34 -17.23 -3.31
N ARG A 134 3.76 -18.18 -4.06
CA ARG A 134 2.31 -18.26 -4.27
C ARG A 134 1.53 -18.31 -2.97
N LYS A 135 1.99 -19.13 -2.00
CA LYS A 135 1.38 -19.19 -0.67
C LYS A 135 1.49 -17.84 0.04
N ALA A 136 2.67 -17.21 0.02
CA ALA A 136 2.91 -15.91 0.64
C ALA A 136 2.03 -14.79 0.08
N CYS A 137 1.87 -14.70 -1.25
CA CYS A 137 0.94 -13.78 -1.90
C CYS A 137 -0.52 -14.08 -1.54
N THR A 138 -0.90 -15.35 -1.47
CA THR A 138 -2.25 -15.75 -1.03
C THR A 138 -2.50 -15.36 0.43
N ASP A 139 -1.50 -15.47 1.29
CA ASP A 139 -1.58 -15.05 2.69
C ASP A 139 -1.74 -13.53 2.84
N MET A 140 -1.00 -12.74 2.06
CA MET A 140 -1.20 -11.28 1.98
C MET A 140 -2.60 -10.91 1.46
N SER A 141 -3.08 -11.62 0.43
CA SER A 141 -4.44 -11.45 -0.09
C SER A 141 -5.50 -11.76 0.97
N ARG A 142 -5.29 -12.82 1.78
CA ARG A 142 -6.15 -13.18 2.90
C ARG A 142 -6.26 -12.03 3.92
N GLN A 143 -5.15 -11.37 4.24
CA GLN A 143 -5.14 -10.21 5.13
C GLN A 143 -5.93 -9.02 4.54
N ALA A 144 -5.81 -8.78 3.24
CA ALA A 144 -6.57 -7.71 2.57
C ALA A 144 -8.09 -7.99 2.57
N VAL A 145 -8.49 -9.23 2.30
CA VAL A 145 -9.90 -9.65 2.38
C VAL A 145 -10.42 -9.59 3.82
N HIS A 146 -9.63 -10.02 4.80
CA HIS A 146 -9.98 -9.92 6.22
C HIS A 146 -10.22 -8.47 6.65
N GLY A 147 -9.32 -7.55 6.26
CA GLY A 147 -9.50 -6.12 6.52
C GLY A 147 -10.80 -5.57 5.94
N ARG A 148 -11.22 -6.08 4.77
CA ARG A 148 -12.52 -5.74 4.19
C ARG A 148 -13.69 -6.32 4.98
N LEU A 149 -13.64 -7.58 5.41
CA LEU A 149 -14.69 -8.19 6.23
C LEU A 149 -14.84 -7.48 7.57
N ALA A 150 -13.74 -7.12 8.22
CA ALA A 150 -13.75 -6.34 9.46
C ALA A 150 -14.49 -5.00 9.27
N SER A 151 -14.27 -4.30 8.16
CA SER A 151 -15.00 -3.05 7.84
C SER A 151 -16.51 -3.22 7.61
N LEU A 152 -16.99 -4.46 7.49
CA LEU A 152 -18.42 -4.82 7.41
C LEU A 152 -19.02 -5.24 8.76
N GLY A 153 -18.23 -5.22 9.85
CA GLY A 153 -18.64 -5.75 11.16
C GLY A 153 -18.41 -7.26 11.30
N ASN A 154 -17.71 -7.89 10.35
CA ASN A 154 -17.47 -9.33 10.31
C ASN A 154 -16.04 -9.69 10.74
N GLU A 155 -15.58 -9.16 11.87
CA GLU A 155 -14.18 -9.25 12.31
C GLU A 155 -13.72 -10.69 12.60
N THR A 156 -14.65 -11.56 13.05
CA THR A 156 -14.40 -12.95 13.41
C THR A 156 -14.57 -13.92 12.24
N THR A 157 -14.99 -13.44 11.06
CA THR A 157 -15.22 -14.32 9.91
C THR A 157 -13.88 -14.78 9.34
N GLU A 158 -13.68 -16.09 9.30
CA GLU A 158 -12.53 -16.69 8.66
C GLU A 158 -12.58 -16.48 7.14
N VAL A 159 -11.46 -16.04 6.56
CA VAL A 159 -11.33 -15.87 5.12
C VAL A 159 -10.99 -17.20 4.47
N THR A 160 -11.87 -17.69 3.61
CA THR A 160 -11.65 -18.97 2.93
C THR A 160 -10.52 -18.87 1.89
N ASN A 161 -9.94 -20.01 1.54
CA ASN A 161 -8.90 -20.09 0.51
C ASN A 161 -9.38 -19.59 -0.86
N GLU A 162 -10.66 -19.80 -1.20
CA GLU A 162 -11.24 -19.31 -2.45
C GLU A 162 -11.30 -17.78 -2.45
N GLN A 163 -11.75 -17.17 -1.35
CA GLN A 163 -11.80 -15.72 -1.21
C GLN A 163 -10.41 -15.10 -1.31
N ALA A 164 -9.43 -15.67 -0.61
CA ALA A 164 -8.04 -15.23 -0.69
C ALA A 164 -7.49 -15.34 -2.12
N ARG A 165 -7.66 -16.49 -2.80
CA ARG A 165 -7.19 -16.67 -4.18
C ARG A 165 -7.84 -15.68 -5.16
N LYS A 166 -9.14 -15.44 -5.03
CA LYS A 166 -9.88 -14.50 -5.89
C LYS A 166 -9.34 -13.07 -5.81
N ALA A 167 -8.79 -12.69 -4.66
CA ALA A 167 -8.22 -11.37 -4.41
C ALA A 167 -6.71 -11.28 -4.71
N VAL A 168 -6.01 -12.37 -5.01
CA VAL A 168 -4.56 -12.34 -5.29
C VAL A 168 -4.17 -11.34 -6.39
N PRO A 169 -4.91 -11.16 -7.50
CA PRO A 169 -4.50 -10.20 -8.52
C PRO A 169 -4.38 -8.75 -8.02
N TYR A 170 -5.09 -8.39 -6.94
CA TYR A 170 -4.88 -7.10 -6.26
C TYR A 170 -3.47 -6.99 -5.67
N VAL A 171 -2.99 -8.06 -5.01
CA VAL A 171 -1.64 -8.12 -4.44
C VAL A 171 -0.59 -8.07 -5.54
N LEU A 172 -0.77 -8.86 -6.61
CA LEU A 172 0.20 -8.88 -7.73
C LEU A 172 0.28 -7.51 -8.44
N ALA A 173 -0.83 -6.78 -8.51
CA ALA A 173 -0.87 -5.46 -9.13
C ALA A 173 -0.19 -4.36 -8.28
N GLU A 174 -0.20 -4.47 -6.95
CA GLU A 174 0.43 -3.48 -6.07
C GLU A 174 1.91 -3.76 -5.78
N LEU A 175 2.32 -5.04 -5.78
CA LEU A 175 3.67 -5.47 -5.45
C LEU A 175 4.80 -4.73 -6.20
N PRO A 176 4.69 -4.35 -7.49
CA PRO A 176 5.73 -3.57 -8.16
C PRO A 176 6.16 -2.32 -7.38
N PHE A 177 5.22 -1.62 -6.73
CA PHE A 177 5.53 -0.43 -5.91
C PHE A 177 6.21 -0.79 -4.58
N PHE A 178 5.93 -1.97 -4.04
CA PHE A 178 6.62 -2.47 -2.85
C PHE A 178 8.07 -2.89 -3.15
N LEU A 179 8.35 -3.32 -4.37
CA LEU A 179 9.67 -3.82 -4.78
C LEU A 179 10.58 -2.73 -5.35
N ASP A 180 10.04 -1.83 -6.18
CA ASP A 180 10.86 -0.83 -6.89
C ASP A 180 10.05 0.39 -7.35
N THR A 181 9.46 1.14 -6.40
CA THR A 181 8.91 2.48 -6.68
C THR A 181 9.90 3.39 -7.40
N PRO A 182 11.21 3.45 -7.06
CA PRO A 182 12.18 4.30 -7.76
C PRO A 182 12.15 4.18 -9.28
N SER A 183 12.18 2.95 -9.80
CA SER A 183 12.14 2.71 -11.26
C SER A 183 10.77 2.99 -11.88
N ILE A 184 9.68 2.90 -11.11
CA ILE A 184 8.32 3.17 -11.62
C ILE A 184 8.03 4.67 -11.69
N LEU A 185 8.43 5.42 -10.66
CA LEU A 185 8.18 6.87 -10.56
C LEU A 185 9.33 7.72 -11.12
N GLY A 186 10.47 7.12 -11.43
CA GLY A 186 11.66 7.84 -11.90
C GLY A 186 12.33 8.68 -10.79
N VAL A 187 12.27 8.21 -9.55
CA VAL A 187 12.91 8.86 -8.38
C VAL A 187 14.17 8.11 -7.96
N SER A 188 15.09 8.79 -7.27
CA SER A 188 16.40 8.20 -6.93
C SER A 188 16.27 7.05 -5.92
N GLU A 189 15.48 7.25 -4.86
CA GLU A 189 15.21 6.31 -3.78
C GLU A 189 13.81 6.58 -3.25
N SER A 190 13.12 5.58 -2.68
CA SER A 190 11.77 5.75 -2.15
C SER A 190 11.50 4.83 -0.96
N VAL A 191 10.76 5.32 0.03
CA VAL A 191 10.22 4.49 1.12
C VAL A 191 8.71 4.43 1.03
N LEU A 192 8.14 3.22 0.88
CA LEU A 192 6.71 3.00 1.00
C LEU A 192 6.31 2.98 2.47
N LEU A 193 5.33 3.82 2.82
CA LEU A 193 4.82 3.98 4.18
C LEU A 193 3.41 3.40 4.30
N TYR A 194 3.22 2.55 5.31
CA TYR A 194 1.93 1.94 5.58
C TYR A 194 1.74 1.59 7.05
N HIS A 195 0.50 1.41 7.50
CA HIS A 195 0.18 1.25 8.93
C HIS A 195 0.23 -0.20 9.44
N ARG A 196 0.71 -1.15 8.63
CA ARG A 196 0.80 -2.57 9.00
C ARG A 196 2.16 -3.14 8.64
N PRO A 197 2.65 -4.15 9.37
CA PRO A 197 3.77 -4.98 8.93
C PRO A 197 3.50 -5.59 7.55
N TRP A 198 4.57 -5.97 6.86
CA TRP A 198 4.50 -6.62 5.55
C TRP A 198 5.26 -7.96 5.60
N PRO A 199 4.61 -9.04 6.09
CA PRO A 199 5.27 -10.34 6.26
C PRO A 199 5.79 -10.95 4.95
N LEU A 200 5.12 -10.67 3.83
CA LEU A 200 5.63 -11.05 2.50
C LEU A 200 6.95 -10.33 2.20
N GLY A 201 7.04 -9.05 2.54
CA GLY A 201 8.26 -8.25 2.38
C GLY A 201 9.42 -8.75 3.22
N GLU A 202 9.18 -9.11 4.47
CA GLU A 202 10.20 -9.68 5.37
C GLU A 202 10.88 -10.91 4.75
N ARG A 203 10.08 -11.79 4.13
CA ARG A 203 10.55 -12.99 3.43
C ARG A 203 11.25 -12.67 2.10
N ILE A 204 10.83 -11.61 1.41
CA ILE A 204 11.54 -11.12 0.21
C ILE A 204 12.90 -10.51 0.60
N PHE A 205 12.94 -9.72 1.68
CA PHE A 205 14.17 -9.11 2.20
C PHE A 205 15.19 -10.17 2.65
N SER A 206 14.75 -11.31 3.17
CA SER A 206 15.62 -12.43 3.54
C SER A 206 16.12 -13.26 2.35
N GLY A 207 15.68 -12.94 1.13
CA GLY A 207 16.06 -13.66 -0.09
C GLY A 207 15.37 -15.02 -0.23
N GLU A 208 14.23 -15.23 0.41
CA GLU A 208 13.51 -16.51 0.35
C GLU A 208 12.89 -16.80 -1.03
N PHE A 209 12.73 -15.78 -1.87
CA PHE A 209 12.09 -15.89 -3.18
C PHE A 209 12.99 -15.36 -4.32
N PRO A 210 12.72 -15.75 -5.57
CA PRO A 210 13.38 -15.17 -6.74
C PRO A 210 13.08 -13.69 -6.98
N VAL A 211 11.98 -13.16 -6.43
CA VAL A 211 11.72 -11.72 -6.44
C VAL A 211 12.60 -11.00 -5.41
N SER A 212 13.11 -9.83 -5.76
CA SER A 212 13.98 -9.02 -4.89
C SER A 212 13.46 -7.60 -4.75
N ILE A 213 13.73 -6.97 -3.62
CA ILE A 213 13.48 -5.53 -3.41
C ILE A 213 14.71 -4.75 -3.86
N SER A 214 14.49 -3.66 -4.60
CA SER A 214 15.54 -2.72 -5.00
C SER A 214 16.26 -2.17 -3.77
N GLN A 215 17.59 -2.02 -3.81
CA GLN A 215 18.35 -1.41 -2.70
C GLN A 215 17.95 0.05 -2.45
N LYS A 216 17.30 0.68 -3.44
CA LYS A 216 16.78 2.05 -3.40
C LYS A 216 15.33 2.12 -2.90
N GLN A 217 14.71 0.96 -2.63
CA GLN A 217 13.35 0.83 -2.13
C GLN A 217 13.35 0.44 -0.65
N GLY A 218 12.61 1.19 0.16
CA GLY A 218 12.36 0.88 1.56
C GLY A 218 10.89 0.59 1.85
N TYR A 219 10.63 -0.08 2.97
CA TYR A 219 9.31 -0.20 3.57
C TYR A 219 9.40 0.17 5.05
N ALA A 220 8.46 0.99 5.51
CA ALA A 220 8.36 1.32 6.93
C ALA A 220 6.91 1.33 7.40
N VAL A 221 6.72 0.78 8.60
CA VAL A 221 5.44 0.80 9.30
C VAL A 221 5.29 2.15 10.00
N ILE A 222 4.13 2.76 9.87
CA ILE A 222 3.80 4.01 10.57
C ILE A 222 2.64 3.82 11.52
N SER A 223 2.78 4.35 12.73
CA SER A 223 1.75 4.32 13.76
C SER A 223 1.53 5.73 14.30
N GLU A 224 0.28 6.08 14.64
CA GLU A 224 0.05 7.34 15.35
C GLU A 224 0.66 7.21 16.74
N SER A 225 1.61 8.09 17.07
CA SER A 225 2.11 8.20 18.44
C SER A 225 0.98 8.81 19.27
N VAL A 226 0.56 8.13 20.34
CA VAL A 226 -0.31 8.74 21.34
C VAL A 226 0.46 9.90 21.94
N SER A 227 -0.02 11.13 21.76
CA SER A 227 0.50 12.26 22.52
C SER A 227 0.11 12.04 23.98
N GLU A 228 1.09 11.95 24.89
CA GLU A 228 0.87 12.12 26.33
C GLU A 228 0.34 13.53 26.59
N GLN A 229 -0.96 13.71 26.42
CA GLN A 229 -1.73 14.85 26.91
C GLN A 229 -3.01 14.27 27.49
N ASN A 230 -2.90 13.72 28.71
CA ASN A 230 -3.96 13.58 29.73
C ASN A 230 -3.46 12.69 30.89
N VAL A 231 -2.38 13.11 31.54
CA VAL A 231 -2.12 12.79 32.95
C VAL A 231 -1.91 14.14 33.59
N TYR A 232 -2.66 14.45 34.65
CA TYR A 232 -2.94 15.78 35.24
C TYR A 232 -4.15 16.54 34.67
N MET A 233 -5.34 16.01 34.94
CA MET A 233 -6.41 16.79 35.60
C MET A 233 -7.05 15.93 36.67
#